data_AF-V4VWR9-F1
#
_entry.id   AF-V4VWR9-F1
#
_cell.length_a   1.000
_cell.length_b   1.000
_cell.length_c   1.000
_cell.angle_alpha   90.00
_cell.angle_beta   90.00
_cell.angle_gamma   90.00
#
_symmetry.space_group_name_H-M   'P 1'
#
loop_
_entity.id
_entity.type
_entity.pdbx_description
1 polymer ?
#
loop_
_entity_poly.entity_id
_entity_poly.type
_entity_poly.pdbx_seq_one_letter_code
_entity_poly.pdbx_strand_id
1 'polypeptide(L)'
;MARKMKAKPGLLLLLFVLSIVSIGWVNSHEESVLAKFKLGLITLDGHADDWEDINGSEFSLLPALDPHAEHEYKSEKMNVKALHDGHDVYFLLQVDGEYAYSKGENTRCPSIALMFQIGEDATYHNMGGCKKGTGSCTSKTCKGHEVDIMYFSIESAIPGRLYDGNPVDNSEGNGGDRFGHLVDVYVWTPHCRYLDGMGPS
;
A
#
# COMPACT_ATOMS: atom_id res chain seq x y z
N MET A 1 4.26 36.39 -80.38
CA MET A 1 2.81 36.22 -80.18
C MET A 1 2.57 34.81 -79.65
N ALA A 2 1.82 34.68 -78.55
CA ALA A 2 1.30 33.45 -77.91
C ALA A 2 2.26 32.45 -77.19
N ARG A 3 2.27 32.59 -75.85
CA ARG A 3 2.31 31.58 -74.76
C ARG A 3 2.72 30.13 -75.06
N LYS A 4 3.62 29.61 -74.22
CA LYS A 4 3.34 28.45 -73.34
C LYS A 4 4.29 28.45 -72.13
N MET A 5 3.79 28.93 -70.98
CA MET A 5 4.38 28.64 -69.67
C MET A 5 4.12 27.15 -69.36
N LYS A 6 5.18 26.36 -69.18
CA LYS A 6 5.08 25.05 -68.54
C LYS A 6 5.34 25.25 -67.05
N ALA A 7 4.27 25.14 -66.26
CA ALA A 7 4.36 25.03 -64.82
C ALA A 7 5.15 23.77 -64.46
N LYS A 8 6.22 23.91 -63.67
CA LYS A 8 6.84 22.78 -62.97
C LYS A 8 6.02 22.53 -61.70
N PRO A 9 5.72 21.27 -61.35
CA PRO A 9 4.90 20.94 -60.20
C PRO A 9 5.57 21.45 -58.92
N GLY A 10 4.87 22.34 -58.21
CA GLY A 10 5.26 22.78 -56.89
C GLY A 10 5.17 21.62 -55.91
N LEU A 11 6.23 21.45 -55.12
CA LEU A 11 6.24 20.60 -53.94
C LEU A 11 5.19 21.13 -52.97
N LEU A 12 4.03 20.48 -52.91
CA LEU A 12 3.00 20.74 -51.92
C LEU A 12 3.52 20.23 -50.57
N LEU A 13 4.19 21.09 -49.82
CA LEU A 13 4.60 20.81 -48.45
C LEU A 13 3.35 20.86 -47.56
N LEU A 14 2.67 19.73 -47.41
CA LEU A 14 1.60 19.52 -46.43
C LEU A 14 2.24 19.54 -45.03
N LEU A 15 2.25 20.72 -44.40
CA LEU A 15 2.51 20.88 -42.97
C LEU A 15 1.34 20.24 -42.20
N PHE A 16 1.45 18.96 -41.91
CA PHE A 16 0.63 18.33 -40.87
C PHE A 16 1.11 18.88 -39.52
N VAL A 17 0.41 19.90 -39.03
CA VAL A 17 0.45 20.25 -37.62
C VAL A 17 -0.25 19.10 -36.89
N LEU A 18 0.52 18.08 -36.48
CA LEU A 18 0.08 17.19 -35.42
C LEU A 18 0.01 18.08 -34.18
N SER A 19 -1.19 18.60 -33.90
CA SER A 19 -1.53 19.04 -32.56
C SER A 19 -1.44 17.81 -31.68
N ILE A 20 -0.25 17.58 -31.12
CA ILE A 20 -0.05 16.63 -30.04
C ILE A 20 -0.82 17.25 -28.87
N VAL A 21 -2.10 16.89 -28.77
CA VAL A 21 -2.80 17.01 -27.51
C VAL A 21 -2.01 16.12 -26.58
N SER A 22 -1.20 16.73 -25.72
CA SER A 22 -0.62 16.05 -24.56
C SER A 22 -1.81 15.56 -23.74
N ILE A 23 -2.26 14.35 -24.03
CA ILE A 23 -3.02 13.55 -23.09
C ILE A 23 -2.05 13.42 -21.93
N GLY A 24 -2.31 14.17 -20.85
CA GLY A 24 -1.57 14.03 -19.61
C GLY A 24 -1.61 12.57 -19.24
N TRP A 25 -0.47 11.90 -19.41
CA TRP A 25 -0.31 10.54 -18.98
C TRP A 25 -0.31 10.62 -17.46
N VAL A 26 -1.44 10.26 -16.85
CA VAL A 26 -1.45 9.96 -15.43
C VAL A 26 -0.70 8.63 -15.32
N ASN A 27 0.60 8.73 -15.03
CA ASN A 27 1.38 7.57 -14.60
C ASN A 27 0.81 7.17 -13.23
N SER A 28 -0.09 6.18 -13.22
CA SER A 28 -0.22 5.35 -12.03
C SER A 28 1.01 4.45 -12.03
N HIS A 29 1.97 4.73 -11.14
CA HIS A 29 3.11 3.86 -10.90
C HIS A 29 2.56 2.62 -10.19
N GLU A 30 2.13 1.61 -10.96
CA GLU A 30 1.75 0.30 -10.43
C GLU A 30 3.04 -0.49 -10.17
N GLU A 31 3.54 -0.38 -8.95
CA GLU A 31 4.77 -1.03 -8.51
C GLU A 31 4.40 -2.40 -7.92
N SER A 32 4.73 -3.48 -8.64
CA SER A 32 4.36 -4.84 -8.23
C SER A 32 5.33 -5.39 -7.18
N VAL A 33 4.82 -5.98 -6.11
CA VAL A 33 5.61 -6.80 -5.18
C VAL A 33 5.50 -8.26 -5.60
N LEU A 34 6.63 -8.89 -5.93
CA LEU A 34 6.67 -10.30 -6.31
C LEU A 34 7.19 -11.16 -5.16
N ALA A 35 6.31 -11.97 -4.56
CA ALA A 35 6.71 -12.99 -3.61
C ALA A 35 7.18 -14.25 -4.37
N LYS A 36 8.48 -14.54 -4.34
CA LYS A 36 9.02 -15.77 -4.95
C LYS A 36 8.99 -16.93 -3.97
N PHE A 37 8.78 -18.14 -4.48
CA PHE A 37 8.93 -19.36 -3.70
C PHE A 37 10.38 -19.51 -3.24
N LYS A 38 10.60 -19.68 -1.93
CA LYS A 38 11.90 -19.98 -1.35
C LYS A 38 11.72 -20.99 -0.21
N LEU A 39 12.32 -22.16 -0.38
CA LEU A 39 12.34 -23.18 0.66
C LEU A 39 13.56 -22.93 1.56
N GLY A 40 13.29 -22.64 2.82
CA GLY A 40 14.28 -22.25 3.81
C GLY A 40 13.61 -21.33 4.83
N LEU A 41 13.90 -21.54 6.11
CA LEU A 41 13.32 -20.72 7.17
C LEU A 41 13.96 -19.34 7.10
N ILE A 42 13.17 -18.32 6.76
CA ILE A 42 13.47 -16.95 7.12
C ILE A 42 13.22 -16.81 8.61
N THR A 43 14.15 -16.18 9.33
CA THR A 43 13.92 -15.85 10.73
C THR A 43 12.96 -14.66 10.84
N LEU A 44 11.86 -14.81 11.59
CA LEU A 44 10.90 -13.74 11.84
C LEU A 44 11.32 -12.90 13.06
N ASP A 45 12.45 -12.21 12.93
CA ASP A 45 13.06 -11.41 13.99
C ASP A 45 13.26 -9.94 13.64
N GLY A 46 12.98 -9.56 12.39
CA GLY A 46 13.15 -8.20 11.86
C GLY A 46 14.56 -7.90 11.38
N HIS A 47 15.49 -8.87 11.39
CA HIS A 47 16.80 -8.73 10.79
C HIS A 47 16.75 -8.99 9.28
N ALA A 48 17.44 -8.15 8.50
CA ALA A 48 17.44 -8.22 7.04
C ALA A 48 18.47 -9.21 6.47
N ASP A 49 19.33 -9.80 7.32
CA ASP A 49 20.45 -10.65 6.91
C ASP A 49 19.97 -11.87 6.10
N ASP A 50 18.88 -12.52 6.52
CA ASP A 50 18.29 -13.67 5.82
C ASP A 50 17.58 -13.28 4.50
N TRP A 51 17.48 -11.97 4.20
CA TRP A 51 16.76 -11.37 3.07
C TRP A 51 17.68 -10.71 2.02
N GLU A 52 19.01 -10.85 2.14
CA GLU A 52 19.99 -10.19 1.27
C GLU A 52 19.82 -10.56 -0.21
N ASP A 53 19.43 -11.79 -0.52
CA ASP A 53 19.24 -12.29 -1.89
C ASP A 53 17.81 -12.10 -2.43
N ILE A 54 16.94 -11.44 -1.65
CA ILE A 54 15.56 -11.15 -2.01
C ILE A 54 15.47 -9.73 -2.57
N ASN A 55 15.02 -9.62 -3.83
CA ASN A 55 14.77 -8.33 -4.45
C ASN A 55 13.63 -7.61 -3.73
N GLY A 56 13.82 -6.33 -3.44
CA GLY A 56 12.78 -5.45 -2.91
C GLY A 56 12.18 -4.54 -3.99
N SER A 57 10.97 -4.07 -3.73
CA SER A 57 10.29 -3.00 -4.47
C SER A 57 10.33 -1.73 -3.61
N GLU A 58 10.62 -0.58 -4.22
CA GLU A 58 10.68 0.69 -3.50
C GLU A 58 9.39 1.49 -3.69
N PHE A 59 8.87 2.07 -2.61
CA PHE A 59 7.65 2.87 -2.63
C PHE A 59 7.92 4.23 -2.03
N SER A 60 7.57 5.27 -2.79
CA SER A 60 7.53 6.64 -2.29
C SER A 60 6.49 6.78 -1.19
N LEU A 61 6.87 7.44 -0.09
CA LEU A 61 5.96 7.70 1.02
C LEU A 61 5.25 9.03 0.81
N LEU A 62 3.92 8.99 0.76
CA LEU A 62 3.07 10.14 0.44
C LEU A 62 2.06 10.41 1.57
N PRO A 63 1.68 11.67 1.83
CA PRO A 63 0.60 11.99 2.75
C PRO A 63 -0.72 11.36 2.30
N ALA A 64 -1.40 10.64 3.21
CA ALA A 64 -2.63 9.92 2.87
C ALA A 64 -3.78 10.82 2.36
N LEU A 65 -3.85 12.06 2.86
CA LEU A 65 -4.89 13.03 2.47
C LEU A 65 -4.49 13.88 1.25
N ASP A 66 -3.23 13.84 0.85
CA ASP A 66 -2.67 14.64 -0.24
C ASP A 66 -1.55 13.85 -0.95
N PRO A 67 -1.91 12.79 -1.70
CA PRO A 67 -0.94 11.86 -2.27
C PRO A 67 -0.33 12.37 -3.59
N HIS A 68 -0.13 13.69 -3.71
CA HIS A 68 0.50 14.29 -4.87
C HIS A 68 2.03 14.15 -4.80
N ALA A 69 2.68 13.92 -5.94
CA ALA A 69 4.11 13.61 -6.00
C ALA A 69 4.99 14.74 -5.42
N GLU A 70 4.57 15.98 -5.57
CA GLU A 70 5.22 17.16 -4.98
C GLU A 70 5.19 17.19 -3.44
N HIS A 71 4.36 16.35 -2.83
CA HIS A 71 4.19 16.24 -1.38
C HIS A 71 4.82 14.96 -0.81
N GLU A 72 5.59 14.22 -1.60
CA GLU A 72 6.39 13.09 -1.12
C GLU A 72 7.21 13.49 0.11
N TYR A 73 7.19 12.63 1.13
CA TYR A 73 8.02 12.84 2.31
C TYR A 73 9.49 12.83 1.90
N LYS A 74 10.27 13.78 2.44
CA LYS A 74 11.72 13.87 2.18
C LYS A 74 12.54 12.72 2.78
N SER A 75 11.90 11.85 3.55
CA SER A 75 12.50 10.63 4.08
C SER A 75 12.84 9.66 2.95
N GLU A 76 13.61 8.63 3.26
CA GLU A 76 13.87 7.57 2.31
C GLU A 76 12.57 6.81 1.98
N LYS A 77 12.59 6.11 0.85
CA LYS A 77 11.47 5.30 0.38
C LYS A 77 11.27 4.08 1.28
N MET A 78 10.07 3.51 1.23
CA MET A 78 9.83 2.19 1.82
C MET A 78 10.31 1.11 0.86
N ASN A 79 11.24 0.26 1.30
CA ASN A 79 11.58 -0.97 0.61
C ASN A 79 10.69 -2.11 1.12
N VAL A 80 10.07 -2.85 0.21
CA VAL A 80 9.25 -4.02 0.52
C VAL A 80 9.83 -5.24 -0.18
N LYS A 81 10.23 -6.24 0.59
CA LYS A 81 10.62 -7.56 0.10
C LYS A 81 9.54 -8.57 0.47
N ALA A 82 9.30 -9.53 -0.42
CA ALA A 82 8.35 -10.61 -0.16
C ALA A 82 8.85 -11.95 -0.68
N LEU A 83 8.49 -13.02 0.01
CA LEU A 83 8.69 -14.41 -0.40
C LEU A 83 7.61 -15.30 0.22
N HIS A 84 7.51 -16.53 -0.26
CA HIS A 84 6.61 -17.53 0.34
C HIS A 84 7.27 -18.91 0.33
N ASP A 85 6.86 -19.78 1.25
CA ASP A 85 7.32 -21.18 1.31
C ASP A 85 6.26 -22.18 0.81
N GLY A 86 5.12 -21.66 0.35
CA GLY A 86 3.98 -22.45 -0.11
C GLY A 86 2.94 -22.75 0.97
N HIS A 87 3.26 -22.45 2.23
CA HIS A 87 2.32 -22.42 3.35
C HIS A 87 2.03 -20.96 3.75
N ASP A 88 3.08 -20.18 4.01
CA ASP A 88 3.00 -18.79 4.45
C ASP A 88 3.61 -17.83 3.41
N VAL A 89 3.17 -16.57 3.49
CA VAL A 89 3.78 -15.44 2.76
C VAL A 89 4.42 -14.51 3.77
N TYR A 90 5.67 -14.13 3.51
CA TYR A 90 6.47 -13.31 4.40
C TYR A 90 6.77 -11.97 3.73
N PHE A 91 6.72 -10.90 4.51
CA PHE A 91 7.05 -9.55 4.09
C PHE A 91 8.09 -8.94 5.01
N LEU A 92 9.10 -8.29 4.43
CA LEU A 92 10.02 -7.41 5.15
C LEU A 92 9.82 -5.99 4.61
N LEU A 93 9.43 -5.07 5.50
CA LEU A 93 9.21 -3.68 5.18
C LEU A 93 10.28 -2.86 5.89
N GLN A 94 11.02 -2.05 5.13
CA GLN A 94 12.11 -1.23 5.64
C GLN A 94 11.87 0.22 5.22
N VAL A 95 11.95 1.13 6.16
CA VAL A 95 11.93 2.57 5.91
C VAL A 95 13.14 3.14 6.62
N ASP A 96 14.08 3.64 5.85
CA ASP A 96 15.29 4.23 6.40
C ASP A 96 15.00 5.66 6.87
N GLY A 97 15.45 5.99 8.08
CA GLY A 97 15.30 7.32 8.64
C GLY A 97 15.21 7.35 10.15
N GLU A 98 15.28 8.56 10.69
CA GLU A 98 14.98 8.82 12.09
C GLU A 98 13.46 8.74 12.29
N TYR A 99 13.03 7.88 13.21
CA TYR A 99 11.63 7.80 13.59
C TYR A 99 11.41 8.40 14.98
N ALA A 100 10.36 9.20 15.11
CA ALA A 100 9.92 9.69 16.40
C ALA A 100 9.34 8.51 17.19
N TYR A 101 10.12 7.98 18.13
CA TYR A 101 9.70 6.89 19.01
C TYR A 101 9.98 7.24 20.47
N SER A 102 8.91 7.19 21.24
CA SER A 102 8.95 7.22 22.70
C SER A 102 8.32 5.92 23.19
N LYS A 103 9.12 5.06 23.82
CA LYS A 103 8.61 3.79 24.37
C LYS A 103 7.45 4.05 25.33
N GLY A 104 6.29 3.46 25.02
CA GLY A 104 5.06 3.57 25.83
C GLY A 104 4.21 4.81 25.56
N GLU A 105 4.51 5.63 24.53
CA GLU A 105 3.65 6.73 24.10
C GLU A 105 2.89 6.35 22.81
N ASN A 106 1.69 5.80 22.97
CA ASN A 106 0.86 5.29 21.87
C ASN A 106 0.50 6.32 20.78
N THR A 107 0.55 7.62 21.07
CA THR A 107 0.30 8.69 20.07
C THR A 107 1.52 9.01 19.20
N ARG A 108 2.70 8.47 19.52
CA ARG A 108 3.97 8.67 18.80
C ARG A 108 4.68 7.35 18.59
N CYS A 109 3.95 6.37 18.06
CA CYS A 109 4.48 5.06 17.76
C CYS A 109 4.66 4.90 16.24
N PRO A 110 5.89 4.68 15.77
CA PRO A 110 6.13 4.27 14.39
C PRO A 110 5.30 3.03 14.09
N SER A 111 4.56 3.09 13.00
CA SER A 111 3.64 2.05 12.62
C SER A 111 3.68 1.85 11.12
N ILE A 112 3.40 0.65 10.67
CA ILE A 112 3.37 0.28 9.26
C ILE A 112 2.16 -0.60 8.99
N ALA A 113 1.64 -0.55 7.76
CA ALA A 113 0.51 -1.36 7.39
C ALA A 113 0.62 -1.88 5.96
N LEU A 114 0.15 -3.10 5.74
CA LEU A 114 -0.10 -3.68 4.42
C LEU A 114 -1.61 -3.75 4.21
N MET A 115 -2.08 -3.28 3.06
CA MET A 115 -3.49 -3.35 2.67
C MET A 115 -3.63 -4.35 1.52
N PHE A 116 -4.52 -5.32 1.72
CA PHE A 116 -4.86 -6.36 0.76
C PHE A 116 -6.27 -6.10 0.23
N GLN A 117 -6.38 -6.14 -1.10
CA GLN A 117 -7.67 -6.07 -1.75
C GLN A 117 -8.45 -7.38 -1.53
N ILE A 118 -9.68 -7.29 -1.01
CA ILE A 118 -10.57 -8.45 -0.85
C ILE A 118 -11.73 -8.38 -1.85
N GLY A 119 -12.37 -7.21 -1.94
CA GLY A 119 -13.48 -6.96 -2.84
C GLY A 119 -13.02 -6.57 -4.25
N GLU A 120 -13.79 -7.00 -5.26
CA GLU A 120 -13.47 -6.74 -6.68
C GLU A 120 -13.46 -5.24 -7.04
N ASP A 121 -14.24 -4.42 -6.34
CA ASP A 121 -14.37 -2.97 -6.52
C ASP A 121 -13.52 -2.16 -5.53
N ALA A 122 -12.72 -2.83 -4.70
CA ALA A 122 -11.94 -2.19 -3.66
C ALA A 122 -10.72 -1.44 -4.24
N THR A 123 -10.49 -0.23 -3.73
CA THR A 123 -9.35 0.60 -4.13
C THR A 123 -8.42 0.87 -2.95
N TYR A 124 -7.11 0.96 -3.21
CA TYR A 124 -6.11 1.34 -2.21
C TYR A 124 -6.46 2.69 -1.55
N HIS A 125 -6.77 3.69 -2.39
CA HIS A 125 -7.25 4.97 -1.88
C HIS A 125 -8.62 4.82 -1.21
N ASN A 126 -8.77 5.51 -0.07
CA ASN A 126 -9.99 5.46 0.76
C ASN A 126 -10.35 4.05 1.26
N MET A 127 -9.35 3.19 1.50
CA MET A 127 -9.51 1.90 2.21
C MET A 127 -10.71 1.09 1.71
N GLY A 128 -10.78 0.87 0.39
CA GLY A 128 -11.89 0.19 -0.28
C GLY A 128 -12.74 1.10 -1.18
N GLY A 129 -12.79 2.40 -0.92
CA GLY A 129 -13.38 3.37 -1.85
C GLY A 129 -14.91 3.42 -1.89
N CYS A 130 -15.61 2.78 -0.95
CA CYS A 130 -17.06 2.87 -0.90
C CYS A 130 -17.53 4.29 -0.54
N LYS A 131 -18.48 4.85 -1.29
CA LYS A 131 -18.94 6.25 -1.13
C LYS A 131 -19.99 6.45 -0.02
N LYS A 132 -20.13 5.48 0.88
CA LYS A 132 -21.14 5.50 1.95
C LYS A 132 -20.60 6.25 3.17
N GLY A 133 -21.47 7.05 3.80
CA GLY A 133 -21.10 7.87 4.94
C GLY A 133 -21.02 7.09 6.26
N THR A 134 -20.43 7.73 7.28
CA THR A 134 -20.17 7.20 8.63
C THR A 134 -21.37 6.49 9.30
N GLY A 135 -22.60 6.96 9.06
CA GLY A 135 -23.82 6.39 9.68
C GLY A 135 -24.38 5.13 9.01
N SER A 136 -23.70 4.55 8.01
CA SER A 136 -24.25 3.46 7.19
C SER A 136 -23.42 2.17 7.22
N CYS A 137 -22.45 2.09 8.14
CA CYS A 137 -21.62 0.92 8.33
C CYS A 137 -22.46 -0.26 8.84
N THR A 138 -22.68 -1.25 7.98
CA THR A 138 -23.28 -2.53 8.36
C THR A 138 -22.49 -3.63 7.66
N SER A 139 -22.53 -4.86 8.17
CA SER A 139 -21.86 -6.02 7.56
C SER A 139 -22.32 -6.38 6.14
N LYS A 140 -23.32 -5.67 5.59
CA LYS A 140 -23.86 -5.88 4.23
C LYS A 140 -23.70 -4.66 3.32
N THR A 141 -23.36 -3.50 3.88
CA THR A 141 -23.16 -2.28 3.09
C THR A 141 -21.80 -2.36 2.41
N CYS A 142 -21.67 -1.87 1.16
CA CYS A 142 -20.40 -1.79 0.44
C CYS A 142 -19.75 -3.13 0.09
N LYS A 143 -20.56 -4.19 -0.05
CA LYS A 143 -20.06 -5.46 -0.58
C LYS A 143 -19.34 -5.24 -1.91
N GLY A 144 -18.15 -5.82 -2.06
CA GLY A 144 -17.25 -5.62 -3.20
C GLY A 144 -16.17 -4.57 -2.96
N HIS A 145 -16.26 -3.76 -1.91
CA HIS A 145 -15.26 -2.74 -1.58
C HIS A 145 -14.35 -3.11 -0.41
N GLU A 146 -14.39 -4.35 0.05
CA GLU A 146 -13.67 -4.75 1.24
C GLU A 146 -12.16 -4.82 0.99
N VAL A 147 -11.40 -4.38 1.98
CA VAL A 147 -9.96 -4.55 2.08
C VAL A 147 -9.65 -5.10 3.46
N ASP A 148 -8.56 -5.83 3.53
CA ASP A 148 -7.99 -6.34 4.76
C ASP A 148 -6.67 -5.60 5.00
N ILE A 149 -6.40 -5.15 6.21
CA ILE A 149 -5.20 -4.38 6.53
C ILE A 149 -4.53 -4.97 7.75
N MET A 150 -3.31 -5.44 7.55
CA MET A 150 -2.41 -5.84 8.63
C MET A 150 -1.64 -4.60 9.09
N TYR A 151 -1.95 -4.10 10.28
CA TYR A 151 -1.30 -2.94 10.88
C TYR A 151 -0.39 -3.37 12.02
N PHE A 152 0.87 -2.96 12.01
CA PHE A 152 1.80 -3.21 13.10
C PHE A 152 2.32 -1.89 13.70
N SER A 153 2.30 -1.79 15.03
CA SER A 153 2.93 -0.69 15.76
C SER A 153 4.03 -1.17 16.70
N ILE A 154 5.16 -0.45 16.70
CA ILE A 154 6.31 -0.79 17.54
C ILE A 154 5.99 -0.60 19.03
N GLU A 155 5.23 0.42 19.45
CA GLU A 155 4.91 0.78 20.85
C GLU A 155 5.76 0.11 21.95
N SER A 156 5.30 -1.04 22.45
CA SER A 156 5.93 -1.84 23.51
C SER A 156 6.57 -3.14 23.01
N ALA A 157 6.60 -3.33 21.69
CA ALA A 157 7.19 -4.47 21.01
C ALA A 157 8.67 -4.65 21.39
N ILE A 158 9.06 -5.91 21.46
CA ILE A 158 10.39 -6.37 21.82
C ILE A 158 11.02 -6.86 20.51
N PRO A 159 12.16 -6.29 20.09
CA PRO A 159 12.87 -6.76 18.91
C PRO A 159 13.13 -8.28 18.96
N GLY A 160 12.96 -8.96 17.83
CA GLY A 160 13.14 -10.42 17.72
C GLY A 160 12.01 -11.26 18.32
N ARG A 161 10.97 -10.66 18.93
CA ARG A 161 9.81 -11.40 19.40
C ARG A 161 8.80 -11.56 18.27
N LEU A 162 8.39 -12.81 18.04
CA LEU A 162 7.24 -13.09 17.19
C LEU A 162 5.95 -12.61 17.89
N TYR A 163 5.22 -11.77 17.18
CA TYR A 163 3.89 -11.31 17.56
C TYR A 163 2.89 -12.01 16.66
N ASP A 164 2.17 -12.96 17.24
CA ASP A 164 1.14 -13.76 16.60
C ASP A 164 -0.14 -13.62 17.45
N GLY A 165 -1.26 -14.18 16.98
CA GLY A 165 -2.55 -14.11 17.65
C GLY A 165 -2.44 -14.47 19.12
N ASN A 166 -2.82 -13.54 20.00
CA ASN A 166 -2.69 -13.73 21.44
C ASN A 166 -3.75 -14.75 21.93
N PRO A 167 -3.36 -15.95 22.41
CA PRO A 167 -4.32 -16.97 22.84
C PRO A 167 -5.22 -16.52 24.00
N VAL A 168 -4.74 -15.60 24.85
CA VAL A 168 -5.52 -15.05 25.96
C VAL A 168 -6.59 -14.11 25.43
N ASP A 169 -6.21 -13.17 24.57
CA ASP A 169 -7.14 -12.16 24.05
C ASP A 169 -8.15 -12.80 23.05
N ASN A 170 -7.68 -13.80 22.29
CA ASN A 170 -8.55 -14.67 21.47
C ASN A 170 -9.56 -15.46 22.32
N SER A 171 -9.15 -15.94 23.50
CA SER A 171 -10.06 -16.65 24.42
C SER A 171 -11.10 -15.73 25.07
N GLU A 172 -10.76 -14.46 25.25
CA GLU A 172 -11.67 -13.43 25.76
C GLU A 172 -12.57 -12.85 24.65
N GLY A 173 -12.29 -13.18 23.38
CA GLY A 173 -13.08 -12.76 22.23
C GLY A 173 -13.03 -11.25 21.96
N ASN A 174 -12.07 -10.56 22.55
CA ASN A 174 -11.85 -9.13 22.34
C ASN A 174 -10.80 -8.86 21.26
N GLY A 175 -10.07 -9.88 20.80
CA GLY A 175 -9.09 -9.76 19.73
C GLY A 175 -7.97 -8.76 20.04
N GLY A 176 -7.81 -8.36 21.31
CA GLY A 176 -6.85 -7.34 21.68
C GLY A 176 -5.42 -7.81 21.48
N ASP A 177 -4.52 -6.82 21.32
CA ASP A 177 -3.09 -7.04 21.31
C ASP A 177 -2.46 -6.45 22.57
N ARG A 178 -2.53 -7.19 23.68
CA ARG A 178 -1.89 -6.74 24.93
C ARG A 178 -0.38 -6.57 24.81
N PHE A 179 0.25 -7.23 23.83
CA PHE A 179 1.68 -7.18 23.58
C PHE A 179 1.97 -7.18 22.08
N GLY A 180 2.57 -6.10 21.57
CA GLY A 180 2.86 -5.91 20.14
C GLY A 180 1.57 -5.74 19.35
N HIS A 181 1.33 -4.53 18.85
CA HIS A 181 0.03 -4.14 18.30
C HIS A 181 -0.06 -4.54 16.84
N LEU A 182 -0.37 -5.80 16.58
CA LEU A 182 -0.64 -6.36 15.25
C LEU A 182 -2.15 -6.45 15.03
N VAL A 183 -2.72 -5.35 14.56
CA VAL A 183 -4.17 -5.21 14.43
C VAL A 183 -4.62 -5.69 13.06
N ASP A 184 -5.62 -6.58 13.05
CA ASP A 184 -6.38 -6.96 11.85
C ASP A 184 -7.49 -5.93 11.62
N VAL A 185 -7.48 -5.28 10.45
CA VAL A 185 -8.47 -4.28 10.10
C VAL A 185 -9.21 -4.66 8.83
N TYR A 186 -10.44 -5.14 8.99
CA TYR A 186 -11.37 -5.35 7.90
C TYR A 186 -12.23 -4.11 7.64
N VAL A 187 -12.20 -3.58 6.42
CA VAL A 187 -12.70 -2.23 6.14
C VAL A 187 -13.16 -2.07 4.69
N TRP A 188 -14.04 -1.12 4.43
CA TRP A 188 -14.44 -0.72 3.06
C TRP A 188 -14.58 0.80 2.87
N THR A 189 -14.39 1.56 3.96
CA THR A 189 -14.18 3.02 3.98
C THR A 189 -13.34 3.39 5.20
N PRO A 190 -12.69 4.56 5.26
CA PRO A 190 -11.95 4.99 6.47
C PRO A 190 -12.80 5.10 7.75
N HIS A 191 -14.12 5.04 7.63
CA HIS A 191 -15.08 5.19 8.74
C HIS A 191 -15.86 3.91 9.08
N CYS A 192 -15.67 2.83 8.33
CA CYS A 192 -16.36 1.56 8.56
C CYS A 192 -15.32 0.47 8.75
N ARG A 193 -14.75 0.40 9.95
CA ARG A 193 -13.65 -0.50 10.28
C ARG A 193 -14.08 -1.51 11.34
N TYR A 194 -13.67 -2.74 11.14
CA TYR A 194 -13.68 -3.78 12.15
C TYR A 194 -12.23 -4.01 12.54
N LEU A 195 -11.92 -3.76 13.81
CA LEU A 195 -10.60 -3.93 14.39
C LEU A 195 -10.65 -5.22 15.19
N ASP A 196 -9.83 -6.21 14.81
CA ASP A 196 -9.77 -7.53 15.44
C ASP A 196 -11.16 -8.19 15.53
N GLY A 197 -11.96 -8.01 14.46
CA GLY A 197 -13.34 -8.49 14.37
C GLY A 197 -14.38 -7.65 15.15
N MET A 198 -13.98 -6.63 15.90
CA MET A 198 -14.88 -5.74 16.63
C MET A 198 -15.21 -4.48 15.82
N GLY A 199 -16.50 -4.15 15.69
CA GLY A 199 -16.93 -2.95 14.98
C GLY A 199 -18.42 -2.96 14.60
N PRO A 200 -18.84 -2.02 13.73
CA PRO A 200 -18.03 -0.99 13.08
C PRO A 200 -17.64 0.17 14.01
N SER A 201 -16.44 0.74 13.82
CA SER A 201 -15.92 1.95 14.50
C SER A 201 -15.31 3.00 13.57
#